data_AF-A0A5E4IMT9-F1
#
_entry.id   AF-A0A5E4IMT9-F1
#
_cell.length_a   1.000
_cell.length_b   1.000
_cell.length_c   1.000
_cell.angle_alpha   90.00
_cell.angle_beta   90.00
_cell.angle_gamma   90.00
#
_symmetry.space_group_name_H-M   'P 1'
#
loop_
_entity.id
_entity.type
_entity.pdbx_description
1 polymer ?
#
loop_
_entity_poly.entity_id
_entity_poly.type
_entity_poly.pdbx_seq_one_letter_code
_entity_poly.pdbx_strand_id
1 'polypeptide(L)'
;MHQEFVSLQAGDRLDQILKSFGENHVTSAPVFDGKEFVGIVSDVEIVKFFTPKKYFFLWKKDKPTPVAEIMKVSAAKLVRKPEFTLNADDQLSDVLDKISRRRECLPVFEKGTMVGLVRGRDIVNFFLKELAKSEYSASGKPGMEEKDEIDVNTDIEKVMEIINKRGEASCGKISKETGIPVKSVEKLCETLEKHRLIKLRYSFLGGVVARRLTHEKGR
;
A
#
# COMPACT_ATOMS: atom_id res chain seq x y z
N MET A 1 4.94 9.92 10.49
CA MET A 1 4.96 10.56 9.15
C MET A 1 6.06 9.93 8.31
N HIS A 2 5.98 10.04 6.99
CA HIS A 2 7.05 9.67 6.06
C HIS A 2 7.87 10.92 5.72
N GLN A 3 9.18 10.87 5.94
CA GLN A 3 10.13 11.94 5.55
C GLN A 3 10.69 11.69 4.14
N GLU A 4 10.85 10.43 3.78
CA GLU A 4 11.11 10.01 2.40
C GLU A 4 9.80 9.66 1.73
N PHE A 5 9.48 10.37 0.65
CA PHE A 5 8.22 10.18 -0.05
C PHE A 5 8.38 10.44 -1.54
N VAL A 6 7.54 9.76 -2.32
CA VAL A 6 7.40 10.03 -3.74
C VAL A 6 6.87 11.44 -3.92
N SER A 7 7.59 12.24 -4.70
CA SER A 7 7.20 13.59 -5.11
C SER A 7 7.27 13.73 -6.61
N LEU A 8 6.55 14.70 -7.14
CA LEU A 8 6.54 15.06 -8.56
C LEU A 8 7.08 16.48 -8.74
N GLN A 9 7.62 16.77 -9.91
CA GLN A 9 7.90 18.13 -10.36
C GLN A 9 6.73 18.67 -11.20
N ALA A 10 6.52 19.98 -11.16
CA ALA A 10 5.45 20.66 -11.90
C ALA A 10 5.49 20.37 -13.42
N GLY A 11 6.69 20.12 -13.95
CA GLY A 11 6.95 19.75 -15.33
C GLY A 11 6.73 18.26 -15.67
N ASP A 12 6.56 17.38 -14.67
CA ASP A 12 6.39 15.95 -14.91
C ASP A 12 5.12 15.68 -15.72
N ARG A 13 5.24 14.80 -16.71
CA ARG A 13 4.14 14.45 -17.61
C ARG A 13 3.28 13.34 -17.05
N LEU A 14 2.05 13.24 -17.52
CA LEU A 14 1.06 12.26 -17.07
C LEU A 14 1.55 10.82 -17.20
N ASP A 15 2.28 10.46 -18.25
CA ASP A 15 2.92 9.15 -18.38
C ASP A 15 3.94 8.86 -17.24
N GLN A 16 4.76 9.84 -16.88
CA GLN A 16 5.70 9.75 -15.75
C GLN A 16 4.97 9.67 -14.41
N ILE A 17 3.90 10.45 -14.23
CA ILE A 17 3.06 10.42 -13.02
C ILE A 17 2.44 9.04 -12.84
N LEU A 18 1.81 8.50 -13.89
CA LEU A 18 1.17 7.18 -13.85
C LEU A 18 2.19 6.06 -13.58
N LYS A 19 3.38 6.16 -14.20
CA LYS A 19 4.48 5.23 -13.92
C LYS A 19 4.92 5.31 -12.46
N SER A 20 5.15 6.52 -11.93
CA SER A 20 5.54 6.74 -10.54
C SER A 20 4.51 6.20 -9.56
N PHE A 21 3.21 6.42 -9.82
CA PHE A 21 2.12 5.90 -8.98
C PHE A 21 2.07 4.37 -9.01
N GLY A 22 2.25 3.77 -10.20
CA GLY A 22 2.27 2.33 -10.37
C GLY A 22 3.45 1.65 -9.68
N GLU A 23 4.67 2.18 -9.85
CA GLU A 23 5.90 1.61 -9.29
C GLU A 23 5.98 1.76 -7.77
N ASN A 24 5.50 2.88 -7.23
CA ASN A 24 5.57 3.15 -5.79
C ASN A 24 4.29 2.79 -5.02
N HIS A 25 3.28 2.26 -5.71
CA HIS A 25 1.98 1.89 -5.14
C HIS A 25 1.33 3.05 -4.35
N VAL A 26 1.36 4.25 -4.92
CA VAL A 26 0.73 5.45 -4.36
C VAL A 26 -0.38 5.95 -5.29
N THR A 27 -1.41 6.58 -4.70
CA THR A 27 -2.55 7.16 -5.43
C THR A 27 -2.51 8.68 -5.46
N SER A 28 -1.56 9.29 -4.75
CA SER A 28 -1.35 10.73 -4.70
C SER A 28 0.10 11.03 -4.34
N ALA A 29 0.59 12.18 -4.81
CA ALA A 29 1.92 12.67 -4.49
C ALA A 29 1.93 14.20 -4.42
N PRO A 30 2.74 14.79 -3.53
CA PRO A 30 3.03 16.21 -3.55
C PRO A 30 3.76 16.59 -4.85
N VAL A 31 3.46 17.78 -5.34
CA VAL A 31 4.08 18.39 -6.51
C VAL A 31 4.89 19.60 -6.06
N PHE A 32 6.10 19.70 -6.60
CA PHE A 32 7.02 20.81 -6.37
C PHE A 32 7.32 21.55 -7.67
N ASP A 33 7.56 22.85 -7.57
CA ASP A 33 8.25 23.62 -8.60
C ASP A 33 9.65 23.95 -8.10
N GLY A 34 10.62 23.12 -8.50
CA GLY A 34 11.94 23.12 -7.88
C GLY A 34 11.87 22.68 -6.42
N LYS A 35 12.01 23.65 -5.49
CA LYS A 35 11.95 23.41 -4.04
C LYS A 35 10.62 23.84 -3.40
N GLU A 36 9.79 24.57 -4.14
CA GLU A 36 8.54 25.09 -3.60
C GLU A 36 7.43 24.05 -3.72
N PHE A 37 6.75 23.73 -2.62
CA PHE A 37 5.56 22.90 -2.66
C PHE A 37 4.41 23.67 -3.30
N VAL A 38 3.83 23.15 -4.39
CA VAL A 38 2.76 23.83 -5.14
C VAL A 38 1.40 23.16 -4.99
N GLY A 39 1.35 21.91 -4.53
CA GLY A 39 0.11 21.20 -4.26
C GLY A 39 0.24 19.69 -4.41
N ILE A 40 -0.87 19.02 -4.73
CA ILE A 40 -0.97 17.57 -4.82
C ILE A 40 -1.58 17.18 -6.16
N VAL A 41 -1.14 16.06 -6.71
CA VAL A 41 -1.83 15.33 -7.77
C VAL A 41 -2.29 14.00 -7.21
N SER A 42 -3.53 13.61 -7.49
CA SER A 42 -4.07 12.30 -7.15
C SER A 42 -4.71 11.60 -8.35
N ASP A 43 -4.96 10.31 -8.20
CA ASP A 43 -5.76 9.52 -9.13
C ASP A 43 -7.16 10.12 -9.36
N VAL A 44 -7.75 10.76 -8.36
CA VAL A 44 -9.02 11.49 -8.48
C VAL A 44 -8.90 12.66 -9.45
N GLU A 45 -7.84 13.47 -9.37
CA GLU A 45 -7.60 14.58 -10.31
C GLU A 45 -7.32 14.07 -11.71
N ILE A 46 -6.58 12.97 -11.83
CA ILE A 46 -6.32 12.31 -13.11
C ILE A 46 -7.64 11.82 -13.74
N VAL A 47 -8.51 11.15 -12.97
CA VAL A 47 -9.82 10.68 -13.45
C VAL A 47 -10.74 11.85 -13.80
N LYS A 48 -10.80 12.89 -12.96
CA LYS A 48 -11.55 14.12 -13.25
C LYS A 48 -11.07 14.78 -14.54
N PHE A 49 -9.77 14.73 -14.82
CA PHE A 49 -9.20 15.24 -16.04
C PHE A 49 -9.69 14.46 -17.28
N PHE A 50 -9.81 13.13 -17.19
CA PHE A 50 -10.38 12.29 -18.24
C PHE A 50 -11.92 12.42 -18.37
N THR A 51 -12.60 13.01 -17.40
CA THR A 51 -14.06 13.07 -17.37
C THR A 51 -14.60 14.08 -18.41
N PRO A 52 -15.69 13.73 -19.14
CA PRO A 52 -16.10 14.40 -20.37
C PRO A 52 -16.31 15.91 -20.30
N LYS A 53 -16.58 16.58 -19.18
CA LYS A 53 -16.88 18.03 -19.21
C LYS A 53 -15.77 18.91 -19.80
N LYS A 54 -14.49 18.52 -19.70
CA LYS A 54 -13.35 19.23 -20.33
C LYS A 54 -12.93 18.66 -21.70
N TYR A 55 -13.26 17.40 -21.96
CA TYR A 55 -12.82 16.63 -23.14
C TYR A 55 -14.00 16.16 -24.02
N PHE A 56 -15.20 16.70 -23.82
CA PHE A 56 -16.42 16.36 -24.56
C PHE A 56 -16.22 16.55 -26.06
N PHE A 57 -15.50 17.61 -26.45
CA PHE A 57 -15.15 17.92 -27.83
C PHE A 57 -14.08 17.00 -28.43
N LEU A 58 -13.31 16.31 -27.57
CA LEU A 58 -12.26 15.37 -27.93
C LEU A 58 -12.82 13.94 -28.10
N TRP A 59 -13.92 13.62 -27.42
CA TRP A 59 -14.73 12.43 -27.67
C TRP A 59 -15.81 12.71 -28.73
N LYS A 60 -15.40 13.14 -29.93
CA LYS A 60 -16.28 12.99 -31.09
C LYS A 60 -16.40 11.49 -31.35
N LYS A 61 -17.63 10.97 -31.48
CA LYS A 61 -17.91 9.53 -31.70
C LYS A 61 -17.08 8.89 -32.81
N ASP A 62 -16.59 9.71 -33.74
CA ASP A 62 -15.96 9.27 -34.99
C ASP A 62 -14.45 9.56 -35.05
N LYS A 63 -13.82 9.98 -33.93
CA LYS A 63 -12.37 10.23 -33.87
C LYS A 63 -11.71 9.45 -32.74
N PRO A 64 -10.52 8.86 -32.98
CA PRO A 64 -9.77 8.18 -31.93
C PRO A 64 -9.36 9.16 -30.83
N THR A 65 -9.44 8.72 -29.58
CA THR A 65 -8.93 9.48 -28.43
C THR A 65 -7.45 9.76 -28.61
N PRO A 66 -6.97 11.03 -28.52
CA PRO A 66 -5.57 11.36 -28.73
C PRO A 66 -4.74 11.07 -27.48
N VAL A 67 -4.58 9.78 -27.17
CA VAL A 67 -3.86 9.30 -25.98
C VAL A 67 -2.46 9.91 -25.90
N ALA A 68 -1.73 9.97 -27.02
CA ALA A 68 -0.37 10.52 -27.05
C ALA A 68 -0.28 11.98 -26.60
N GLU A 69 -1.29 12.81 -26.92
CA GLU A 69 -1.33 14.21 -26.48
C GLU A 69 -1.75 14.34 -25.02
N ILE A 70 -2.68 13.49 -24.57
CA ILE A 70 -3.11 13.46 -23.17
C ILE A 70 -1.94 13.05 -22.26
N MET A 71 -1.11 12.09 -22.68
CA MET A 71 0.06 11.66 -21.92
C MET A 71 1.13 12.76 -21.75
N LYS A 72 1.09 13.84 -22.55
CA LYS A 72 1.98 15.00 -22.44
C LYS A 72 1.54 16.05 -21.43
N VAL A 73 0.37 15.89 -20.83
CA VAL A 73 -0.17 16.84 -19.84
C VAL A 73 0.75 16.87 -18.62
N SER A 74 1.17 18.05 -18.19
CA SER A 74 2.06 18.21 -17.05
C SER A 74 1.31 18.19 -15.71
N ALA A 75 2.04 17.85 -14.64
CA ALA A 75 1.56 17.86 -13.26
C ALA A 75 0.99 19.23 -12.88
N ALA A 76 1.59 20.33 -13.34
CA ALA A 76 1.08 21.69 -13.13
C ALA A 76 -0.36 21.92 -13.62
N LYS A 77 -0.85 21.14 -14.60
CA LYS A 77 -2.24 21.22 -15.07
C LYS A 77 -3.22 20.36 -14.26
N LEU A 78 -2.69 19.40 -13.51
CA LEU A 78 -3.45 18.45 -12.70
C LEU A 78 -3.45 18.84 -11.22
N VAL A 79 -2.46 19.62 -10.79
CA VAL A 79 -2.23 19.98 -9.39
C VAL A 79 -3.43 20.70 -8.78
N ARG A 80 -3.70 20.34 -7.53
CA ARG A 80 -4.66 21.03 -6.67
C ARG A 80 -3.99 21.43 -5.37
N LYS A 81 -4.41 22.58 -4.84
CA LYS A 81 -4.04 22.93 -3.47
C LYS A 81 -4.74 21.94 -2.53
N PRO A 82 -4.02 21.35 -1.56
CA PRO A 82 -4.66 20.54 -0.55
C PRO A 82 -5.68 21.39 0.22
N GLU A 83 -6.84 20.82 0.52
CA GLU A 83 -7.83 21.50 1.36
C GLU A 83 -7.33 21.70 2.80
N PHE A 84 -6.39 20.85 3.23
CA PHE A 84 -5.82 20.87 4.56
C PHE A 84 -4.39 20.34 4.56
N THR A 85 -3.55 20.88 5.43
CA THR A 85 -2.17 20.47 5.67
C THR A 85 -1.94 20.30 7.17
N LEU A 86 -0.98 19.48 7.55
CA LEU A 86 -0.60 19.24 8.94
C LEU A 86 0.62 20.08 9.30
N ASN A 87 0.77 20.43 10.57
CA ASN A 87 2.04 20.87 11.14
C ASN A 87 2.73 19.71 11.87
N ALA A 88 4.06 19.73 11.94
CA ALA A 88 4.84 18.69 12.59
C ALA A 88 4.59 18.58 14.11
N ASP A 89 4.10 19.65 14.74
CA ASP A 89 3.73 19.75 16.14
C ASP A 89 2.23 19.51 16.42
N ASP A 90 1.43 19.24 15.38
CA ASP A 90 0.01 18.91 15.54
C ASP A 90 -0.14 17.62 16.36
N GLN A 91 -1.05 17.65 17.35
CA GLN A 91 -1.41 16.45 18.10
C GLN A 91 -2.28 15.52 17.25
N LEU A 92 -1.99 14.21 17.29
CA LEU A 92 -2.71 13.22 16.48
C LEU A 92 -4.23 13.25 16.71
N SER A 93 -4.67 13.46 17.95
CA SER A 93 -6.08 13.56 18.33
C SER A 93 -6.82 14.64 17.54
N ASP A 94 -6.15 15.75 17.26
CA ASP A 94 -6.76 16.97 16.72
C ASP A 94 -6.88 16.90 15.19
N VAL A 95 -6.11 16.00 14.59
CA VAL A 95 -6.01 15.85 13.13
C VAL A 95 -6.61 14.53 12.63
N LEU A 96 -6.96 13.60 13.52
CA LEU A 96 -7.44 12.27 13.15
C LEU A 96 -8.69 12.30 12.26
N ASP A 97 -9.65 13.18 12.55
CA ASP A 97 -10.85 13.37 11.73
C ASP A 97 -10.50 13.88 10.32
N LYS A 98 -9.51 14.76 10.23
CA LYS A 98 -9.03 15.31 8.95
C LYS A 98 -8.31 14.23 8.13
N ILE A 99 -7.53 13.36 8.77
CA ILE A 99 -6.81 12.27 8.11
C ILE A 99 -7.78 11.17 7.65
N SER A 100 -8.73 10.77 8.49
CA SER A 100 -9.63 9.64 8.22
C SER A 100 -10.63 9.91 7.09
N ARG A 101 -11.01 11.16 6.86
CA ARG A 101 -11.97 11.55 5.80
C ARG A 101 -11.35 11.69 4.41
N ARG A 102 -10.04 11.53 4.27
CA ARG A 102 -9.31 11.85 3.03
C ARG A 102 -8.67 10.62 2.41
N ARG A 103 -8.70 10.57 1.08
CA ARG A 103 -8.02 9.53 0.29
C ARG A 103 -6.62 9.95 -0.16
N GLU A 104 -6.36 11.25 -0.18
CA GLU A 104 -5.09 11.83 -0.59
C GLU A 104 -4.07 11.82 0.54
N CYS A 105 -2.80 11.95 0.18
CA CYS A 105 -1.76 12.31 1.11
C CYS A 105 -2.01 13.68 1.75
N LEU A 106 -1.60 13.81 3.01
CA LEU A 106 -1.60 15.07 3.75
C LEU A 106 -0.16 15.52 3.96
N PRO A 107 0.25 16.63 3.33
CA PRO A 107 1.55 17.25 3.57
C PRO A 107 1.69 17.70 5.02
N VAL A 108 2.87 17.48 5.59
CA VAL A 108 3.26 17.93 6.91
C VAL A 108 4.28 19.03 6.77
N PHE A 109 4.05 20.16 7.43
CA PHE A 109 4.90 21.34 7.40
C PHE A 109 5.58 21.59 8.74
N GLU A 110 6.79 22.13 8.68
CA GLU A 110 7.47 22.73 9.81
C GLU A 110 8.05 24.08 9.35
N LYS A 111 7.70 25.16 10.06
CA LYS A 111 8.18 26.53 9.75
C LYS A 111 8.02 26.91 8.27
N GLY A 112 6.91 26.50 7.65
CA GLY A 112 6.59 26.79 6.25
C GLY A 112 7.27 25.87 5.21
N THR A 113 8.09 24.91 5.64
CA THR A 113 8.70 23.91 4.74
C THR A 113 7.97 22.59 4.86
N MET A 114 7.64 21.94 3.73
CA MET A 114 7.08 20.59 3.75
C MET A 114 8.18 19.61 4.16
N VAL A 115 8.02 18.98 5.32
CA VAL A 115 9.01 18.05 5.91
C VAL A 115 8.56 16.59 5.85
N GLY A 116 7.31 16.34 5.48
CA GLY A 116 6.80 14.98 5.43
C GLY A 116 5.39 14.84 4.90
N LEU A 117 4.91 13.61 5.03
CA LEU A 117 3.68 13.09 4.44
C LEU A 117 2.98 12.18 5.46
N VAL A 118 1.66 12.29 5.58
CA VAL A 118 0.80 11.32 6.28
C VAL A 118 -0.33 10.85 5.37
N ARG A 119 -0.68 9.57 5.43
CA ARG A 119 -1.80 8.94 4.71
C ARG A 119 -2.73 8.26 5.71
N GLY A 120 -3.99 8.03 5.32
CA GLY A 120 -4.93 7.25 6.13
C GLY A 120 -4.40 5.87 6.52
N ARG A 121 -3.67 5.19 5.61
CA ARG A 121 -3.04 3.89 5.91
C ARG A 121 -1.98 3.96 7.01
N ASP A 122 -1.32 5.10 7.17
CA ASP A 122 -0.27 5.26 8.17
C ASP A 122 -0.88 5.28 9.57
N ILE A 123 -2.08 5.86 9.70
CA ILE A 123 -2.87 5.86 10.93
C ILE A 123 -3.36 4.45 11.28
N VAL A 124 -3.89 3.72 10.30
CA VAL A 124 -4.29 2.33 10.51
C VAL A 124 -3.10 1.49 10.96
N ASN A 125 -1.96 1.60 10.26
CA ASN A 125 -0.75 0.89 10.63
C ASN A 125 -0.22 1.28 12.02
N PHE A 126 -0.33 2.55 12.40
CA PHE A 126 0.03 3.02 13.73
C PHE A 126 -0.82 2.33 14.81
N PHE A 127 -2.15 2.40 14.69
CA PHE A 127 -3.03 1.76 15.68
C PHE A 127 -2.90 0.24 15.73
N LEU A 128 -2.68 -0.42 14.58
CA LEU A 128 -2.40 -1.86 14.57
C LEU A 128 -1.14 -2.21 15.37
N LYS A 129 -0.08 -1.40 15.24
CA LYS A 129 1.16 -1.58 16.03
C LYS A 129 0.90 -1.33 17.52
N GLU A 130 0.15 -0.30 17.88
CA GLU A 130 -0.16 -0.01 19.29
C GLU A 130 -1.04 -1.08 19.93
N LEU A 131 -2.05 -1.59 19.21
CA LEU A 131 -2.89 -2.69 19.68
C LEU A 131 -2.08 -3.96 19.89
N ALA A 132 -1.22 -4.32 18.94
CA ALA A 132 -0.33 -5.46 19.10
C ALA A 132 0.55 -5.32 20.35
N LYS A 133 1.17 -4.15 20.58
CA LYS A 133 1.98 -3.87 21.79
C LYS A 133 1.16 -4.04 23.09
N SER A 134 -0.11 -3.65 23.09
CA SER A 134 -0.98 -3.79 24.27
C SER A 134 -1.30 -5.25 24.60
N GLU A 135 -1.46 -6.11 23.58
CA GLU A 135 -1.65 -7.56 23.73
C GLU A 135 -0.36 -8.26 24.21
N TYR A 136 0.82 -7.79 23.77
CA TYR A 136 2.12 -8.27 24.26
C TYR A 136 2.36 -7.89 25.74
N SER A 137 1.96 -6.69 26.14
CA SER A 137 2.13 -6.23 27.54
C SER A 137 1.21 -6.99 28.51
N ALA A 138 0.02 -7.40 28.05
CA ALA A 138 -0.92 -8.21 28.82
C ALA A 138 -0.51 -9.69 28.96
N SER A 139 0.46 -10.18 28.17
CA SER A 139 0.92 -11.57 28.17
C SER A 139 2.21 -11.84 28.96
N GLY A 140 2.75 -10.84 29.67
CA GLY A 140 3.61 -11.05 30.84
C GLY A 140 4.99 -11.68 30.60
N LYS A 141 5.65 -11.45 29.45
CA LYS A 141 7.07 -11.83 29.28
C LYS A 141 7.99 -10.62 29.44
N PRO A 142 8.73 -10.48 30.56
CA PRO A 142 9.71 -9.42 30.71
C PRO A 142 11.03 -9.80 30.03
N GLY A 143 11.63 -8.82 29.35
CA GLY A 143 13.05 -8.83 28.97
C GLY A 143 13.33 -9.26 27.53
N MET A 144 13.33 -8.29 26.61
CA MET A 144 14.26 -8.25 25.47
C MET A 144 14.42 -6.79 25.05
N GLU A 145 15.66 -6.32 25.11
CA GLU A 145 16.10 -4.98 24.75
C GLU A 145 15.73 -4.64 23.30
N GLU A 146 15.51 -3.34 23.03
CA GLU A 146 15.42 -2.77 21.69
C GLU A 146 16.60 -3.24 20.83
N LYS A 147 16.35 -4.21 19.97
CA LYS A 147 17.14 -4.42 18.76
C LYS A 147 16.20 -4.34 17.57
N ASP A 148 16.60 -3.47 16.66
CA ASP A 148 16.01 -3.20 15.37
C ASP A 148 15.76 -4.49 14.56
N GLU A 149 14.54 -5.00 14.63
CA GLU A 149 13.82 -5.66 13.54
C GLU A 149 12.43 -5.99 14.10
N ILE A 150 11.40 -5.29 13.61
CA ILE A 150 10.02 -5.71 13.89
C ILE A 150 9.83 -7.02 13.13
N ASP A 151 9.85 -8.15 13.84
CA ASP A 151 9.38 -9.43 13.32
C ASP A 151 7.87 -9.31 13.10
N VAL A 152 7.48 -8.78 11.93
CA VAL A 152 6.09 -8.72 11.50
C VAL A 152 5.71 -10.12 11.06
N ASN A 153 5.52 -11.04 12.01
CA ASN A 153 5.20 -12.43 11.68
C ASN A 153 3.79 -12.50 11.05
N THR A 154 3.75 -12.27 9.74
CA THR A 154 2.50 -12.17 8.97
C THR A 154 1.82 -13.53 8.91
N ASP A 155 0.51 -13.55 8.67
CA ASP A 155 -0.21 -14.81 8.43
C ASP A 155 0.41 -15.62 7.29
N ILE A 156 1.01 -14.95 6.30
CA ILE A 156 1.77 -15.58 5.22
C ILE A 156 3.04 -16.25 5.75
N GLU A 157 3.82 -15.58 6.60
CA GLU A 157 5.04 -16.12 7.19
C GLU A 157 4.74 -17.33 8.08
N LYS A 158 3.72 -17.27 8.92
CA LYS A 158 3.27 -18.41 9.74
C LYS A 158 2.90 -19.62 8.88
N VAL A 159 2.15 -19.39 7.80
CA VAL A 159 1.76 -20.44 6.84
C VAL A 159 3.01 -21.02 6.15
N MET A 160 3.91 -20.16 5.67
CA MET A 160 5.13 -20.56 4.97
C MET A 160 6.12 -21.27 5.90
N GLU A 161 6.25 -20.87 7.16
CA GLU A 161 7.12 -21.51 8.16
C GLU A 161 6.70 -22.97 8.38
N ILE A 162 5.40 -23.22 8.57
CA ILE A 162 4.86 -24.57 8.76
C ILE A 162 5.13 -25.44 7.52
N ILE A 163 4.88 -24.90 6.32
CA ILE A 163 5.10 -25.62 5.06
C ILE A 163 6.60 -25.87 4.83
N ASN A 164 7.46 -24.89 5.13
CA ASN A 164 8.90 -25.02 4.95
C ASN A 164 9.53 -26.02 5.91
N LYS A 165 9.06 -26.03 7.17
CA LYS A 165 9.53 -26.95 8.22
C LYS A 165 9.13 -28.40 7.95
N ARG A 166 7.94 -28.62 7.37
CA ARG A 166 7.36 -29.97 7.22
C ARG A 166 7.40 -30.52 5.79
N GLY A 167 7.73 -29.70 4.81
CA GLY A 167 7.65 -30.03 3.39
C GLY A 167 6.21 -30.02 2.85
N GLU A 168 5.22 -30.47 3.63
CA GLU A 168 3.80 -30.37 3.31
C GLU A 168 2.91 -30.33 4.56
N ALA A 169 1.74 -29.68 4.47
CA ALA A 169 0.75 -29.62 5.53
C ALA A 169 -0.67 -29.35 4.96
N SER A 170 -1.70 -29.90 5.60
CA SER A 170 -3.09 -29.60 5.24
C SER A 170 -3.52 -28.22 5.76
N CYS A 171 -4.40 -27.52 5.03
CA CYS A 171 -4.93 -26.23 5.44
C CYS A 171 -5.64 -26.30 6.79
N GLY A 172 -6.32 -27.42 7.08
CA GLY A 172 -6.93 -27.66 8.40
C GLY A 172 -5.89 -27.79 9.53
N LYS A 173 -4.72 -28.38 9.25
CA LYS A 173 -3.63 -28.50 10.24
C LYS A 173 -2.92 -27.17 10.45
N ILE A 174 -2.65 -26.45 9.36
CA ILE A 174 -2.08 -25.09 9.41
C ILE A 174 -3.01 -24.18 10.22
N SER A 175 -4.31 -24.19 9.95
CA SER A 175 -5.32 -23.42 10.70
C SER A 175 -5.29 -23.69 12.21
N LYS A 176 -5.20 -24.96 12.62
CA LYS A 176 -5.12 -25.33 14.04
C LYS A 176 -3.85 -24.81 14.72
N GLU A 177 -2.74 -24.73 13.99
CA GLU A 177 -1.44 -24.34 14.54
C GLU A 177 -1.23 -22.82 14.53
N THR A 178 -1.81 -22.11 13.56
CA THR A 178 -1.68 -20.65 13.44
C THR A 178 -2.84 -19.88 14.09
N GLY A 179 -3.96 -20.53 14.37
CA GLY A 179 -5.21 -19.88 14.79
C GLY A 179 -5.97 -19.18 13.66
N ILE A 180 -5.47 -19.23 12.42
CA ILE A 180 -6.09 -18.60 11.25
C ILE A 180 -7.29 -19.46 10.80
N PRO A 181 -8.46 -18.89 10.46
CA PRO A 181 -9.59 -19.65 9.95
C PRO A 181 -9.22 -20.48 8.69
N VAL A 182 -9.70 -21.72 8.61
CA VAL A 182 -9.38 -22.65 7.50
C VAL A 182 -9.57 -22.01 6.13
N LYS A 183 -10.69 -21.30 5.90
CA LYS A 183 -10.97 -20.60 4.63
C LYS A 183 -9.94 -19.51 4.30
N SER A 184 -9.44 -18.82 5.32
CA SER A 184 -8.40 -17.81 5.14
C SER A 184 -7.06 -18.46 4.81
N VAL A 185 -6.73 -19.59 5.45
CA VAL A 185 -5.55 -20.40 5.10
C VAL A 185 -5.64 -20.93 3.67
N GLU A 186 -6.79 -21.44 3.24
CA GLU A 186 -7.02 -21.90 1.86
C GLU A 186 -6.77 -20.78 0.85
N LYS A 187 -7.37 -19.60 1.07
CA LYS A 187 -7.18 -18.43 0.19
C LYS A 187 -5.73 -17.94 0.15
N LEU A 188 -5.02 -17.99 1.28
CA LEU A 188 -3.59 -17.68 1.33
C LEU A 188 -2.79 -18.72 0.53
N CYS A 189 -3.05 -20.01 0.72
CA CYS A 189 -2.38 -21.07 -0.02
C CYS A 189 -2.65 -21.00 -1.54
N GLU A 190 -3.87 -20.68 -1.96
CA GLU A 190 -4.21 -20.42 -3.38
C GLU A 190 -3.40 -19.26 -3.96
N THR A 191 -3.25 -18.19 -3.17
CA THR A 191 -2.44 -17.03 -3.56
C THR A 191 -0.96 -17.42 -3.67
N LEU A 192 -0.43 -18.17 -2.71
CA LEU A 192 0.96 -18.64 -2.71
C LEU A 192 1.24 -19.60 -3.88
N GLU A 193 0.30 -20.47 -4.25
CA GLU A 193 0.42 -21.32 -5.43
C GLU A 193 0.41 -20.51 -6.73
N LYS A 194 -0.49 -19.52 -6.85
CA LYS A 194 -0.54 -18.61 -8.00
C LYS A 194 0.80 -17.89 -8.24
N HIS A 195 1.50 -17.57 -7.16
CA HIS A 195 2.83 -16.95 -7.18
C HIS A 195 3.99 -17.95 -7.19
N ARG A 196 3.72 -19.25 -7.40
CA ARG A 196 4.73 -20.33 -7.49
C ARG A 196 5.64 -20.43 -6.26
N LEU A 197 5.08 -20.24 -5.07
CA LEU A 197 5.80 -20.40 -3.80
C LEU A 197 5.56 -21.77 -3.17
N ILE A 198 4.38 -22.35 -3.42
CA ILE A 198 3.95 -23.68 -2.97
C ILE A 198 3.18 -24.39 -4.09
N LYS A 199 2.84 -25.65 -3.88
CA LYS A 199 1.95 -26.45 -4.74
C LYS A 199 0.79 -26.98 -3.91
N LEU A 200 -0.44 -26.84 -4.40
CA LEU A 200 -1.61 -27.40 -3.77
C LEU A 200 -1.95 -28.79 -4.30
N ARG A 201 -2.50 -29.62 -3.42
CA ARG A 201 -3.11 -30.91 -3.75
C ARG A 201 -4.44 -31.02 -3.04
N TYR A 202 -5.43 -31.53 -3.76
CA TYR A 202 -6.76 -31.78 -3.22
C TYR A 202 -6.89 -33.25 -2.87
N SER A 203 -7.19 -33.55 -1.61
CA SER A 203 -7.48 -34.91 -1.14
C SER A 203 -8.97 -35.04 -0.84
N PHE A 204 -9.59 -36.12 -1.35
CA PHE A 204 -11.01 -36.43 -1.15
C PHE A 204 -11.41 -36.61 0.34
N LEU A 205 -10.45 -36.98 1.21
CA LEU A 205 -10.69 -37.20 2.63
C LEU A 205 -9.92 -36.22 3.54
N GLY A 206 -8.94 -35.49 2.98
CA GLY A 206 -7.99 -34.67 3.76
C GLY A 206 -8.06 -33.16 3.51
N GLY A 207 -8.93 -32.70 2.61
CA GLY A 207 -9.03 -31.29 2.22
C GLY A 207 -7.85 -30.80 1.38
N VAL A 208 -7.62 -29.49 1.37
CA VAL A 208 -6.51 -28.85 0.65
C VAL A 208 -5.19 -29.07 1.38
N VAL A 209 -4.17 -29.54 0.67
CA VAL A 209 -2.82 -29.77 1.17
C VAL A 209 -1.83 -28.87 0.44
N ALA A 210 -1.12 -28.05 1.20
CA ALA A 210 -0.07 -27.17 0.72
C ALA A 210 1.30 -27.86 0.84
N ARG A 211 2.08 -27.84 -0.24
CA ARG A 211 3.40 -28.46 -0.31
C ARG A 211 4.45 -27.47 -0.77
N ARG A 212 5.62 -27.50 -0.14
CA ARG A 212 6.79 -26.72 -0.53
C ARG A 212 7.25 -27.12 -1.94
N LEU A 213 7.58 -26.14 -2.77
CA LEU A 213 8.29 -26.40 -4.01
C LEU A 213 9.75 -26.74 -3.71
N THR A 214 10.13 -27.99 -3.96
CA THR A 214 11.54 -28.35 -4.05
C THR A 214 12.00 -28.00 -5.46
N HIS A 215 12.91 -27.01 -5.58
CA HIS A 215 13.66 -26.87 -6.81
C HIS A 215 14.45 -28.16 -7.03
N GLU A 216 14.10 -28.95 -8.04
CA GLU A 216 15.06 -29.87 -8.62
C GLU A 216 16.23 -29.00 -9.09
N LYS A 217 17.41 -29.24 -8.52
CA LYS A 217 18.66 -28.75 -9.11
C LYS A 217 18.72 -29.34 -10.51
N GLY A 218 18.34 -28.55 -11.50
CA GLY A 218 18.57 -28.87 -12.90
C GLY A 218 20.08 -29.10 -13.10
N ARG A 219 20.39 -30.28 -13.61
CA ARG A 219 21.62 -30.55 -14.35
C ARG A 219 21.60 -29.78 -15.66
#